data_AF-A0A321LSR7-F1
#
_entry.id   AF-A0A321LSR7-F1
#
_cell.length_a   1.000
_cell.length_b   1.000
_cell.length_c   1.000
_cell.angle_alpha   90.00
_cell.angle_beta   90.00
_cell.angle_gamma   90.00
#
_symmetry.space_group_name_H-M   'P 1'
#
loop_
_entity.id
_entity.type
_entity.pdbx_description
1 polymer ?
#
loop_
_entity_poly.entity_id
_entity_poly.type
_entity_poly.pdbx_seq_one_letter_code
_entity_poly.pdbx_strand_id
1 'polypeptide(L)'
;MKRPVIATVVAVIQTVVAVVSVLGVVFLAYQNYFLPPGNTPEETQAIHMGLRIAIWSAAICAVITLLVCWALWKRWRWGWWLGAVFYVLVLASMLYGSVADREMMDTDDITIAAVFLLLAMLLFLPPVRRFYLSRTKPVAD
;
A
#
# COMPACT_ATOMS: atom_id res chain seq x y z
N MET A 1 20.65 -20.34 -2.69
CA MET A 1 20.56 -19.27 -3.71
C MET A 1 20.79 -17.90 -3.08
N LYS A 2 21.83 -17.19 -3.52
CA LYS A 2 22.05 -15.78 -3.18
C LYS A 2 20.87 -14.96 -3.68
N ARG A 3 20.43 -13.95 -2.92
CA ARG A 3 19.34 -13.06 -3.33
C ARG A 3 19.84 -12.22 -4.52
N PRO A 4 19.08 -12.12 -5.63
CA PRO A 4 19.44 -11.19 -6.68
C PRO A 4 19.33 -9.76 -6.14
N VAL A 5 20.26 -8.89 -6.53
CA VAL A 5 20.32 -7.49 -6.07
C VAL A 5 18.98 -6.79 -6.28
N ILE A 6 18.33 -7.03 -7.43
CA ILE A 6 17.03 -6.45 -7.78
C ILE A 6 15.94 -6.85 -6.76
N ALA A 7 15.88 -8.11 -6.30
CA ALA A 7 14.88 -8.51 -5.31
C ALA A 7 15.13 -7.87 -3.94
N THR A 8 16.40 -7.61 -3.58
CA THR A 8 16.74 -6.85 -2.38
C THR A 8 16.31 -5.39 -2.52
N VAL A 9 16.57 -4.75 -3.65
CA VAL A 9 16.14 -3.37 -3.94
C VAL A 9 14.62 -3.27 -3.83
N VAL A 10 13.86 -4.19 -4.44
CA VAL A 10 12.40 -4.21 -4.33
C VAL A 10 11.97 -4.39 -2.88
N ALA A 11 12.57 -5.30 -2.11
CA ALA A 11 12.24 -5.47 -0.69
C ALA A 11 12.53 -4.20 0.12
N VAL A 12 13.62 -3.48 -0.16
CA VAL A 12 13.96 -2.21 0.49
C VAL A 12 12.94 -1.13 0.14
N ILE A 13 12.61 -0.95 -1.14
CA ILE A 13 11.58 0.01 -1.57
C ILE A 13 10.25 -0.32 -0.89
N GLN A 14 9.86 -1.59 -0.84
CA GLN A 14 8.63 -2.01 -0.14
C GLN A 14 8.66 -1.75 1.36
N THR A 15 9.84 -1.82 1.97
CA THR A 15 10.02 -1.46 3.38
C THR A 15 9.80 0.05 3.58
N VAL A 16 10.37 0.87 2.69
CA VAL A 16 10.17 2.33 2.73
C VAL A 16 8.69 2.67 2.57
N VAL A 17 8.01 2.07 1.59
CA VAL A 17 6.57 2.26 1.38
C VAL A 17 5.77 1.83 2.61
N ALA A 18 6.07 0.68 3.21
CA ALA A 18 5.40 0.23 4.42
C ALA A 18 5.57 1.21 5.58
N VAL A 19 6.79 1.75 5.77
CA VAL A 19 7.07 2.76 6.80
C VAL A 19 6.29 4.05 6.52
N VAL A 20 6.30 4.55 5.28
CA VAL A 20 5.55 5.75 4.88
C VAL A 20 4.06 5.54 5.11
N SER A 21 3.49 4.39 4.76
CA SER A 21 2.08 4.08 5.01
C SER A 21 1.74 4.07 6.50
N VAL A 22 2.59 3.48 7.34
CA VAL A 22 2.40 3.50 8.81
C VAL A 22 2.48 4.92 9.35
N LEU A 23 3.45 5.72 8.92
CA LEU A 23 3.56 7.12 9.31
C LEU A 23 2.34 7.93 8.86
N GLY A 24 1.81 7.67 7.67
CA GLY A 24 0.57 8.28 7.18
C GLY A 24 -0.63 7.99 8.08
N VAL A 25 -0.79 6.73 8.52
CA VAL A 25 -1.85 6.34 9.47
C VAL A 25 -1.68 7.06 10.81
N VAL A 26 -0.45 7.11 11.35
CA VAL A 26 -0.16 7.84 12.59
C VAL A 26 -0.45 9.32 12.45
N PHE A 27 -0.10 9.92 11.30
CA PHE A 27 -0.39 11.31 11.01
C PHE A 27 -1.90 11.59 10.94
N LEU A 28 -2.69 10.73 10.27
CA LEU A 28 -4.14 10.86 10.22
C LEU A 28 -4.77 10.69 11.62
N ALA A 29 -4.28 9.73 12.40
CA ALA A 29 -4.72 9.55 13.78
C ALA A 29 -4.41 10.80 14.63
N TYR A 30 -3.20 11.35 14.51
CA TYR A 30 -2.80 12.59 15.16
C TYR A 30 -3.75 13.74 14.77
N GLN A 31 -4.02 13.93 13.48
CA GLN A 31 -4.98 14.93 13.02
C GLN A 31 -6.35 14.71 13.66
N ASN A 32 -6.85 13.47 13.77
CA ASN A 32 -8.15 13.21 14.37
C ASN A 32 -8.25 13.57 15.86
N TYR A 33 -7.13 13.54 16.59
CA TYR A 33 -7.11 13.94 18.00
C TYR A 33 -6.86 15.44 18.21
N PHE A 34 -6.12 16.08 17.31
CA PHE A 34 -5.64 17.47 17.50
C PHE A 34 -6.28 18.50 16.56
N LEU A 35 -7.10 18.08 15.59
CA LEU A 35 -7.85 19.00 14.75
C LEU A 35 -8.83 19.81 15.61
N PRO A 36 -8.86 21.14 15.46
CA PRO A 36 -9.86 21.96 16.13
C PRO A 36 -11.26 21.60 15.61
N PRO A 37 -12.30 21.70 16.46
CA PRO A 37 -13.67 21.49 16.03
C PRO A 37 -14.07 22.49 14.93
N GLY A 38 -14.97 22.06 14.06
CA GLY A 38 -15.58 22.91 13.03
C GLY A 38 -16.40 24.05 13.63
N ASN A 39 -16.84 24.98 12.78
CA ASN A 39 -17.61 26.13 13.22
C ASN A 39 -18.99 25.72 13.77
N THR A 40 -19.51 24.57 13.31
CA THR A 40 -20.74 23.97 13.81
C THR A 40 -20.52 22.56 14.37
N PRO A 41 -21.40 22.08 15.28
CA PRO A 41 -21.37 20.70 15.78
C PRO A 41 -21.53 19.66 14.66
N GLU A 42 -22.37 19.95 13.66
CA GLU A 42 -22.61 19.07 12.51
C GLU A 42 -21.37 18.92 11.62
N GLU A 43 -20.69 20.04 11.31
CA GLU A 43 -19.42 20.01 10.58
C GLU A 43 -18.34 19.25 11.34
N THR A 44 -18.24 19.48 12.65
CA THR A 44 -17.27 18.78 13.51
C THR A 44 -17.49 17.27 13.46
N GLN A 45 -18.75 16.83 13.54
CA GLN A 45 -19.09 15.41 13.47
C GLN A 45 -18.78 14.80 12.10
N ALA A 46 -19.10 15.52 11.01
CA ALA A 46 -18.80 15.07 9.65
C ALA A 46 -17.29 14.93 9.41
N ILE A 47 -16.49 15.90 9.88
CA ILE A 47 -15.01 15.89 9.77
C ILE A 47 -14.43 14.68 10.52
N HIS A 48 -14.81 14.46 11.78
CA HIS A 48 -14.31 13.32 12.55
C HIS A 48 -14.75 11.98 11.95
N MET A 49 -15.96 11.90 11.39
CA MET A 49 -16.42 10.66 10.76
C MET A 49 -15.64 10.36 9.47
N GLY A 50 -15.46 11.35 8.60
CA GLY A 50 -14.65 11.21 7.39
C GLY A 50 -13.21 10.82 7.71
N LEU A 51 -12.62 11.47 8.72
CA LEU A 51 -11.25 11.19 9.12
C LEU A 51 -11.09 9.80 9.76
N ARG A 52 -12.07 9.33 10.54
CA ARG A 52 -12.07 7.95 11.05
C ARG A 52 -12.12 6.92 9.93
N ILE A 53 -12.95 7.15 8.90
CA ILE A 53 -13.02 6.26 7.74
C ILE A 53 -11.66 6.23 7.02
N ALA A 54 -11.04 7.40 6.83
CA ALA A 54 -9.71 7.52 6.23
C ALA A 54 -8.63 6.80 7.06
N ILE A 55 -8.66 6.92 8.40
CA ILE A 55 -7.73 6.21 9.29
C ILE A 55 -7.89 4.70 9.13
N TRP A 56 -9.12 4.18 9.16
CA TRP A 56 -9.37 2.75 9.05
C TRP A 56 -8.96 2.19 7.68
N SER A 57 -9.31 2.87 6.60
CA SER A 57 -8.93 2.45 5.25
C SER A 57 -7.40 2.47 5.07
N ALA A 58 -6.73 3.53 5.52
CA ALA A 58 -5.27 3.64 5.49
C ALA A 58 -4.59 2.59 6.38
N ALA A 59 -5.15 2.29 7.56
CA ALA A 59 -4.62 1.29 8.48
C ALA A 59 -4.65 -0.12 7.87
N ILE A 60 -5.76 -0.49 7.22
CA ILE A 60 -5.87 -1.77 6.50
C ILE A 60 -4.81 -1.85 5.41
N CYS A 61 -4.64 -0.80 4.62
CA CYS A 61 -3.62 -0.73 3.58
C CYS A 61 -2.19 -0.85 4.14
N ALA A 62 -1.91 -0.17 5.25
CA ALA A 62 -0.61 -0.22 5.92
C ALA A 62 -0.31 -1.62 6.46
N VAL A 63 -1.29 -2.29 7.07
CA VAL A 63 -1.16 -3.68 7.56
C VAL A 63 -0.86 -4.64 6.41
N ILE A 64 -1.60 -4.55 5.29
CA ILE A 64 -1.34 -5.38 4.11
C ILE A 64 0.08 -5.13 3.58
N THR A 65 0.49 -3.86 3.49
CA THR A 65 1.83 -3.50 3.01
C THR A 65 2.94 -4.04 3.93
N LEU A 66 2.74 -4.02 5.26
CA LEU A 66 3.65 -4.63 6.23
C LEU A 66 3.72 -6.15 6.07
N LEU A 67 2.59 -6.82 5.89
CA LEU A 67 2.54 -8.27 5.65
C LEU A 67 3.28 -8.65 4.37
N VAL A 68 3.08 -7.88 3.29
CA VAL A 68 3.80 -8.04 2.01
C VAL A 68 5.30 -7.85 2.24
N CYS A 69 5.71 -6.77 2.89
CA CYS A 69 7.11 -6.49 3.22
C CYS A 69 7.76 -7.65 3.99
N TRP A 70 7.12 -8.09 5.08
CA TRP A 70 7.60 -9.20 5.90
C TRP A 70 7.71 -10.50 5.10
N ALA A 71 6.69 -10.84 4.32
CA ALA A 71 6.68 -12.04 3.50
C ALA A 71 7.76 -11.99 2.38
N LEU A 72 7.98 -10.83 1.77
CA LEU A 72 9.06 -10.61 0.80
C LEU A 72 10.44 -10.79 1.44
N TRP A 73 10.62 -10.34 2.68
CA TRP A 73 11.84 -10.55 3.47
C TRP A 73 12.04 -12.02 3.87
N LYS A 74 10.97 -12.75 4.18
CA LYS A 74 11.01 -14.21 4.45
C LYS A 74 11.08 -15.07 3.17
N ARG A 75 11.01 -14.45 1.98
CA ARG A 75 11.04 -15.13 0.67
C ARG A 75 9.82 -16.05 0.47
N TRP A 76 8.69 -15.66 1.03
CA TRP A 76 7.45 -16.41 0.93
C TRP A 76 6.69 -16.05 -0.36
N ARG A 77 6.19 -17.08 -1.04
CA ARG A 77 5.45 -16.95 -2.32
C ARG A 77 4.17 -16.14 -2.20
N TRP A 78 3.43 -16.36 -1.12
CA TRP A 78 2.16 -15.68 -0.89
C TRP A 78 2.36 -14.17 -0.71
N GLY A 79 3.53 -13.72 -0.22
CA GLY A 79 3.84 -12.29 -0.13
C GLY A 79 3.91 -11.60 -1.48
N TRP A 80 4.43 -12.29 -2.49
CA TRP A 80 4.46 -11.79 -3.87
C TRP A 80 3.03 -11.69 -4.44
N TRP A 81 2.21 -12.73 -4.26
CA TRP A 81 0.82 -12.70 -4.72
C TRP A 81 -0.02 -11.64 -4.00
N LEU A 82 0.12 -11.54 -2.68
CA LEU A 82 -0.58 -10.54 -1.87
C LEU A 82 -0.21 -9.12 -2.31
N GLY A 83 1.07 -8.85 -2.52
CA GLY A 83 1.53 -7.55 -3.02
C GLY A 83 0.99 -7.24 -4.40
N ALA A 84 1.03 -8.20 -5.32
CA ALA A 84 0.53 -8.03 -6.68
C ALA A 84 -0.97 -7.72 -6.70
N VAL A 85 -1.78 -8.51 -5.98
CA VAL A 85 -3.22 -8.29 -5.87
C VAL A 85 -3.51 -6.95 -5.22
N PHE A 86 -2.81 -6.62 -4.13
CA PHE A 86 -3.01 -5.38 -3.42
C PHE A 86 -2.73 -4.15 -4.30
N TYR A 87 -1.60 -4.08 -5.01
CA TYR A 87 -1.31 -2.94 -5.88
C TYR A 87 -2.28 -2.83 -7.06
N VAL A 88 -2.70 -3.95 -7.64
CA VAL A 88 -3.72 -3.94 -8.70
C VAL A 88 -5.05 -3.40 -8.16
N LEU A 89 -5.46 -3.82 -6.97
CA LEU A 89 -6.70 -3.34 -6.35
C LEU A 89 -6.63 -1.83 -6.04
N VAL A 90 -5.51 -1.35 -5.49
CA VAL A 90 -5.33 0.08 -5.21
C VAL A 90 -5.37 0.91 -6.50
N LEU A 91 -4.67 0.47 -7.55
CA LEU A 91 -4.71 1.14 -8.85
C LEU A 91 -6.11 1.13 -9.46
N ALA A 92 -6.81 -0.01 -9.38
CA ALA A 92 -8.19 -0.13 -9.86
C ALA A 92 -9.14 0.79 -9.09
N SER A 93 -8.99 0.94 -7.77
CA SER A 93 -9.83 1.84 -6.98
C SER A 93 -9.58 3.32 -7.32
N MET A 94 -8.33 3.72 -7.56
CA MET A 94 -8.00 5.11 -7.95
C MET A 94 -8.57 5.45 -9.33
N LEU A 95 -8.44 4.53 -10.29
CA LEU A 95 -9.01 4.70 -11.63
C LEU A 95 -10.55 4.71 -11.58
N TYR A 96 -11.14 3.84 -10.76
CA TYR A 96 -12.60 3.79 -10.61
C TYR A 96 -13.14 5.10 -10.02
N GLY A 97 -12.51 5.66 -8.98
CA GLY A 97 -12.90 6.94 -8.40
C GLY A 97 -12.89 8.06 -9.45
N SER A 98 -11.79 8.19 -10.19
CA SER A 98 -11.65 9.19 -11.25
C SER A 98 -12.72 9.07 -12.35
N VAL A 99 -13.06 7.84 -12.74
CA VAL A 99 -14.10 7.59 -13.76
C VAL A 99 -15.49 7.84 -13.21
N ALA A 100 -15.76 7.47 -11.96
CA ALA A 100 -17.06 7.61 -11.31
C ALA A 100 -17.40 9.09 -11.08
N ASP A 101 -16.44 9.87 -10.60
CA ASP A 101 -16.63 11.28 -10.27
C ASP A 101 -16.60 12.18 -11.53
N ARG A 102 -16.13 11.64 -12.67
CA ARG A 102 -15.92 12.36 -13.94
C ARG A 102 -15.02 13.60 -13.81
N GLU A 103 -14.25 13.64 -12.74
CA GLU A 103 -13.29 14.69 -12.46
C GLU A 103 -11.89 14.24 -12.84
N MET A 104 -11.06 15.21 -13.22
CA MET A 104 -9.68 14.95 -13.56
C MET A 104 -8.92 14.66 -12.26
N MET A 105 -8.18 13.55 -12.26
CA MET A 105 -7.44 13.10 -11.08
C MET A 105 -6.48 14.17 -10.59
N ASP A 106 -6.49 14.46 -9.29
CA ASP A 106 -5.61 15.45 -8.70
C ASP A 106 -4.13 15.06 -8.86
N THR A 107 -3.24 16.05 -8.84
CA THR A 107 -1.79 15.82 -9.05
C THR A 107 -1.22 14.88 -7.98
N ASP A 108 -1.74 14.96 -6.76
CA ASP A 108 -1.34 14.09 -5.65
C ASP A 108 -1.77 12.64 -5.90
N ASP A 109 -3.00 12.43 -6.38
CA ASP A 109 -3.51 11.11 -6.74
C ASP A 109 -2.74 10.52 -7.91
N ILE A 110 -2.39 11.32 -8.94
CA ILE A 110 -1.54 10.88 -10.05
C ILE A 110 -0.18 10.41 -9.54
N THR A 111 0.41 11.15 -8.61
CA THR A 111 1.70 10.82 -8.02
C THR A 111 1.62 9.51 -7.24
N ILE A 112 0.58 9.33 -6.43
CA ILE A 112 0.34 8.10 -5.66
C ILE A 112 0.12 6.91 -6.60
N ALA A 113 -0.72 7.06 -7.63
CA ALA A 113 -0.97 6.02 -8.63
C ALA A 113 0.31 5.64 -9.38
N ALA A 114 1.14 6.60 -9.75
CA ALA A 114 2.43 6.35 -10.40
C ALA A 114 3.38 5.54 -9.50
N VAL A 115 3.42 5.84 -8.19
CA VAL A 115 4.21 5.06 -7.22
C VAL A 115 3.69 3.62 -7.14
N PHE A 116 2.38 3.41 -6.99
CA PHE A 116 1.81 2.06 -6.93
C PHE A 116 2.00 1.27 -8.24
N LEU A 117 1.93 1.95 -9.39
CA LEU A 117 2.22 1.35 -10.69
C LEU A 117 3.68 0.92 -10.79
N LEU A 118 4.61 1.76 -10.35
CA LEU A 118 6.03 1.43 -10.31
C LEU A 118 6.29 0.21 -9.40
N LEU A 119 5.67 0.17 -8.22
CA LEU A 119 5.80 -0.97 -7.30
C LEU A 119 5.26 -2.26 -7.92
N ALA A 120 4.12 -2.20 -8.60
CA ALA A 120 3.58 -3.34 -9.33
C ALA A 120 4.56 -3.80 -10.43
N MET A 121 5.04 -2.89 -11.28
CA MET A 121 6.01 -3.21 -12.33
C MET A 121 7.27 -3.87 -11.77
N LEU A 122 7.83 -3.31 -10.69
CA LEU A 122 9.00 -3.87 -10.01
C LEU A 122 8.76 -5.29 -9.47
N LEU A 123 7.56 -5.56 -8.96
CA LEU A 123 7.18 -6.87 -8.46
C LEU A 123 7.04 -7.90 -9.60
N PHE A 124 6.55 -7.46 -10.77
CA PHE A 124 6.38 -8.29 -11.96
C PHE A 124 7.66 -8.50 -12.78
N LEU A 125 8.75 -7.79 -12.46
CA LEU A 125 10.04 -7.99 -13.13
C LEU A 125 10.44 -9.48 -13.13
N PRO A 126 10.84 -10.05 -14.29
CA PRO A 126 11.23 -11.45 -14.40
C PRO A 126 12.20 -11.97 -13.32
N PRO A 127 13.29 -11.24 -12.95
CA PRO A 127 14.20 -11.70 -11.90
C PRO A 127 13.54 -11.79 -10.52
N VAL A 128 12.62 -10.86 -10.20
CA VAL A 128 11.89 -10.83 -8.92
C VAL A 128 10.85 -11.94 -8.91
N ARG A 129 10.00 -12.01 -9.94
CA ARG A 129 8.98 -13.04 -10.11
C ARG A 129 9.58 -14.46 -10.03
N ARG A 130 10.66 -14.74 -10.78
CA ARG A 130 11.33 -16.05 -10.75
C ARG A 130 11.93 -16.36 -9.38
N PHE A 131 12.48 -15.38 -8.68
CA PHE A 131 13.06 -15.60 -7.36
C PHE A 131 12.02 -16.04 -6.33
N TYR A 132 10.86 -15.38 -6.29
CA TYR A 132 9.80 -15.74 -5.35
C TYR A 132 9.01 -16.98 -5.78
N LEU A 133 8.76 -17.17 -7.08
CA LEU A 133 7.96 -18.29 -7.59
C LEU A 133 8.74 -19.59 -7.81
N SER A 134 10.07 -19.64 -7.74
CA SER A 134 10.85 -20.85 -8.06
C SER A 134 11.00 -21.88 -6.92
N ARG A 135 10.62 -21.57 -5.67
CA ARG A 135 10.71 -22.53 -4.53
C ARG A 135 9.58 -23.56 -4.48
N THR A 136 9.49 -24.45 -5.46
CA THR A 136 8.55 -25.59 -5.46
C THR A 136 9.25 -26.80 -4.88
N LYS A 137 9.60 -26.72 -3.60
CA LYS A 137 9.71 -27.92 -2.77
C LYS A 137 9.03 -27.59 -1.45
N PRO A 138 7.88 -28.20 -1.13
CA PRO A 138 7.43 -28.22 0.25
C PRO A 138 8.55 -28.92 1.04
N VAL A 139 9.10 -28.24 2.04
CA VAL A 139 9.72 -28.97 3.14
C VAL A 139 8.53 -29.59 3.85
N ALA A 140 8.34 -30.88 3.61
CA ALA A 140 7.49 -31.70 4.45
C ALA A 140 8.15 -31.71 5.82
N ASP A 141 7.47 -31.09 6.79
CA ASP A 141 7.69 -31.36 8.21
C ASP A 141 6.92 -32.63 8.57
#